data_AF-A0A814JGR9-F1
#
_entry.id   AF-A0A814JGR9-F1
#
_cell.length_a   1.000
_cell.length_b   1.000
_cell.length_c   1.000
_cell.angle_alpha   90.00
_cell.angle_beta   90.00
_cell.angle_gamma   90.00
#
_symmetry.space_group_name_H-M   'P 1'
#
loop_
_entity.id
_entity.type
_entity.pdbx_description
1 polymer ?
#
loop_
_entity_poly.entity_id
_entity_poly.type
_entity_poly.pdbx_seq_one_letter_code
_entity_poly.pdbx_strand_id
1 'polypeptide(L)'
;MVDNNILSTKNLHKYYADQILDITRNISVTPIVWQDVWDEHVELPPGTIIQVWKDSSDNIEFSSWASYLNRAANEGYNVILSSPWYLNYISYGKYNTDTSVMNLEFFKYYEVEPLRHFSGSSEAKERILGGEACLWGEFVDGTNLLSRFWPKAAAVAERLWSAASINNSEDAQFRLDVHRCRLLRRGIPAQPILNGYCGNYDLGMSKSMINHPLFNYDNPIWTETIAPSSARSFASLSSSSSSRMFNYKLYHIVYLILSLFFVYFCRK
;
A
#
# COMPACT_ATOMS: atom_id res chain seq x y z
N MET A 1 -33.92 -2.16 13.73
CA MET A 1 -34.50 -2.22 12.37
C MET A 1 -35.98 -1.89 12.38
N VAL A 2 -36.82 -2.62 13.14
CA VAL A 2 -38.27 -2.35 13.27
C VAL A 2 -38.56 -0.91 13.69
N ASP A 3 -37.91 -0.42 14.75
CA ASP A 3 -38.14 0.94 15.28
C ASP A 3 -37.81 2.07 14.29
N ASN A 4 -36.97 1.79 13.29
CA ASN A 4 -36.53 2.76 12.27
C ASN A 4 -37.09 2.42 10.88
N ASN A 5 -38.05 1.49 10.78
CA ASN A 5 -38.64 1.02 9.51
C ASN A 5 -37.58 0.57 8.47
N ILE A 6 -36.50 -0.04 8.92
CA ILE A 6 -35.40 -0.51 8.07
C ILE A 6 -35.71 -1.94 7.61
N LEU A 7 -35.86 -2.14 6.30
CA LEU A 7 -36.36 -3.38 5.71
C LEU A 7 -35.26 -4.39 5.30
N SER A 8 -34.00 -3.96 5.20
CA SER A 8 -32.89 -4.80 4.75
C SER A 8 -31.60 -4.47 5.48
N THR A 9 -30.66 -5.41 5.51
CA THR A 9 -29.31 -5.20 6.05
C THR A 9 -28.55 -4.12 5.28
N LYS A 10 -28.74 -4.03 3.96
CA LYS A 10 -28.21 -2.94 3.13
C LYS A 10 -28.70 -1.57 3.61
N ASN A 11 -30.00 -1.44 3.89
CA ASN A 11 -30.55 -0.19 4.40
C ASN A 11 -30.08 0.11 5.83
N LEU A 12 -29.79 -0.92 6.63
CA LEU A 12 -29.20 -0.75 7.96
C LEU A 12 -27.76 -0.24 7.88
N HIS A 13 -26.95 -0.79 6.97
CA HIS A 13 -25.57 -0.34 6.75
C HIS A 13 -25.54 1.11 6.23
N LYS A 14 -26.40 1.44 5.26
CA LYS A 14 -26.60 2.83 4.83
C LYS A 14 -26.95 3.77 5.99
N TYR A 15 -27.95 3.42 6.80
CA TYR A 15 -28.33 4.20 7.96
C TYR A 15 -27.15 4.44 8.91
N TYR A 16 -26.38 3.40 9.20
CA TYR A 16 -25.17 3.50 10.02
C TYR A 16 -24.11 4.41 9.39
N ALA A 17 -23.82 4.23 8.10
CA ALA A 17 -22.82 5.02 7.39
C ALA A 17 -23.20 6.51 7.33
N ASP A 18 -24.48 6.83 7.09
CA ASP A 18 -24.99 8.20 7.12
C ASP A 18 -24.73 8.86 8.49
N GLN A 19 -25.00 8.16 9.60
CA GLN A 19 -24.75 8.69 10.96
C GLN A 19 -23.26 8.95 11.23
N ILE A 20 -22.36 8.09 10.75
CA ILE A 20 -20.91 8.30 10.91
C ILE A 20 -20.44 9.48 10.05
N LEU A 21 -20.93 9.59 8.82
CA LEU A 21 -20.59 10.71 7.94
C LEU A 21 -21.17 12.04 8.42
N ASP A 22 -22.30 12.04 9.13
CA ASP A 22 -22.82 13.24 9.80
C ASP A 22 -21.87 13.77 10.88
N ILE A 23 -21.20 12.87 11.61
CA ILE A 23 -20.18 13.28 12.57
C ILE A 23 -19.00 13.92 11.84
N THR A 24 -18.56 13.34 10.70
CA THR A 24 -17.43 13.90 9.94
C THR A 24 -17.76 15.25 9.32
N ARG A 25 -19.02 15.56 8.99
CA ARG A 25 -19.45 16.90 8.54
C ARG A 25 -19.18 17.99 9.58
N ASN A 26 -19.22 17.65 10.87
CA ASN A 26 -19.04 18.59 11.98
C ASN A 26 -17.57 18.79 12.39
N ILE A 27 -16.64 18.06 11.79
CA ILE A 27 -15.20 18.18 12.04
C ILE A 27 -14.47 18.40 10.72
N SER A 28 -13.40 19.21 10.70
CA SER A 28 -12.69 19.56 9.46
C SER A 28 -11.78 18.44 8.94
N VAL A 29 -12.36 17.27 8.62
CA VAL A 29 -11.66 16.10 8.08
C VAL A 29 -12.27 15.66 6.75
N THR A 30 -11.44 15.13 5.86
CA THR A 30 -11.90 14.51 4.62
C THR A 30 -12.09 13.02 4.84
N PRO A 31 -13.31 12.47 4.76
CA PRO A 31 -13.53 11.04 4.91
C PRO A 31 -13.01 10.28 3.68
N ILE A 32 -12.43 9.10 3.94
CA ILE A 32 -12.13 8.08 2.94
C ILE A 32 -13.05 6.90 3.24
N VAL A 33 -13.79 6.43 2.24
CA VAL A 33 -14.72 5.30 2.38
C VAL A 33 -14.38 4.22 1.37
N TRP A 34 -14.56 2.96 1.77
CA TRP A 34 -14.62 1.87 0.80
C TRP A 34 -15.82 2.06 -0.13
N GLN A 35 -15.71 1.57 -1.36
CA GLN A 35 -16.75 1.74 -2.38
C GLN A 35 -18.15 1.25 -1.98
N ASP A 36 -18.29 0.35 -1.00
CA ASP A 36 -19.57 -0.17 -0.51
C ASP A 36 -20.53 0.93 -0.09
N VAL A 37 -20.03 1.94 0.63
CA VAL A 37 -20.84 3.08 1.09
C VAL A 37 -21.43 3.83 -0.11
N TRP A 38 -20.65 3.97 -1.18
CA TRP A 38 -21.08 4.59 -2.43
C TRP A 38 -22.01 3.68 -3.26
N ASP A 39 -21.72 2.38 -3.37
CA ASP A 39 -22.56 1.38 -4.04
C ASP A 39 -23.97 1.25 -3.39
N GLU A 40 -24.08 1.62 -2.12
CA GLU A 40 -25.33 1.69 -1.35
C GLU A 40 -26.06 3.02 -1.49
N HIS A 41 -25.54 3.96 -2.27
CA HIS A 41 -26.08 5.30 -2.48
C HIS A 41 -26.24 6.11 -1.18
N VAL A 42 -25.31 5.95 -0.24
CA VAL A 42 -25.20 6.80 0.97
C VAL A 42 -24.85 8.23 0.53
N GLU A 43 -25.41 9.24 1.20
CA GLU A 43 -25.11 10.63 0.86
C GLU A 43 -23.73 11.00 1.37
N LEU A 44 -22.76 11.13 0.46
CA LEU A 44 -21.38 11.43 0.80
C LEU A 44 -21.16 12.94 0.98
N PRO A 45 -20.48 13.37 2.06
CA PRO A 45 -20.03 14.76 2.19
C PRO A 45 -19.19 15.20 0.99
N PRO A 46 -19.25 16.48 0.57
CA PRO A 46 -18.40 16.99 -0.49
C PRO A 46 -16.91 16.75 -0.21
N GLY A 47 -16.18 16.28 -1.23
CA GLY A 47 -14.75 15.99 -1.12
C GLY A 47 -14.40 14.61 -0.57
N THR A 48 -15.38 13.80 -0.15
CA THR A 48 -15.18 12.39 0.22
C THR A 48 -14.39 11.65 -0.85
N ILE A 49 -13.42 10.85 -0.42
CA ILE A 49 -12.60 10.01 -1.30
C ILE A 49 -13.15 8.58 -1.26
N ILE A 50 -13.36 7.99 -2.43
CA ILE A 50 -13.81 6.61 -2.59
C ILE A 50 -12.60 5.73 -2.87
N GLN A 51 -12.44 4.66 -2.10
CA GLN A 51 -11.43 3.63 -2.33
C GLN A 51 -12.06 2.42 -3.03
N VAL A 52 -11.69 2.23 -4.30
CA VAL A 52 -12.16 1.12 -5.16
C VAL A 52 -11.33 -0.12 -4.89
N TRP A 53 -12.01 -1.19 -4.51
CA TRP A 53 -11.38 -2.41 -4.01
C TRP A 53 -11.98 -3.69 -4.59
N LYS A 54 -13.22 -3.65 -5.09
CA LYS A 54 -13.89 -4.78 -5.72
C LYS A 54 -13.45 -4.96 -7.17
N ASP A 55 -13.30 -6.21 -7.58
CA ASP A 55 -13.13 -6.59 -8.98
C ASP A 55 -13.82 -7.91 -9.31
N SER A 56 -14.21 -8.06 -10.57
CA SER A 56 -14.78 -9.27 -11.14
C SER A 56 -13.90 -10.54 -10.98
N SER A 57 -12.58 -10.38 -10.83
CA SER A 57 -11.66 -11.50 -10.58
C SER A 57 -11.78 -12.08 -9.17
N ASP A 58 -12.26 -11.31 -8.21
CA ASP A 58 -12.50 -11.77 -6.83
C ASP A 58 -13.92 -12.33 -6.66
N ASN A 59 -14.90 -11.71 -7.31
CA ASN A 59 -16.29 -12.16 -7.29
C ASN A 59 -16.99 -11.83 -8.61
N ILE A 60 -17.60 -12.86 -9.22
CA ILE A 60 -18.32 -12.76 -10.50
C ILE A 60 -19.51 -11.78 -10.48
N GLU A 61 -20.06 -11.49 -9.29
CA GLU A 61 -21.14 -10.51 -9.12
C GLU A 61 -20.64 -9.07 -9.19
N PHE A 62 -19.33 -8.85 -9.06
CA PHE A 62 -18.73 -7.52 -9.12
C PHE A 62 -18.47 -7.09 -10.56
N SER A 63 -18.55 -5.80 -10.80
CA SER A 63 -18.02 -5.20 -12.03
C SER A 63 -16.48 -5.15 -11.98
N SER A 64 -15.84 -4.91 -13.11
CA SER A 64 -14.39 -4.70 -13.13
C SER A 64 -14.01 -3.43 -12.35
N TRP A 65 -12.83 -3.42 -11.73
CA TRP A 65 -12.31 -2.25 -11.02
C TRP A 65 -12.28 -1.01 -11.92
N ALA A 66 -12.02 -1.19 -13.22
CA ALA A 66 -11.99 -0.12 -14.20
C ALA A 66 -13.38 0.51 -14.39
N SER A 67 -14.45 -0.29 -14.34
CA SER A 67 -15.82 0.22 -14.41
C SER A 67 -16.16 1.08 -13.19
N TYR A 68 -15.82 0.62 -11.98
CA TYR A 68 -16.03 1.38 -10.75
C TYR A 68 -15.23 2.69 -10.74
N LEU A 69 -13.95 2.65 -11.12
CA LEU A 69 -13.07 3.81 -11.21
C LEU A 69 -13.64 4.86 -12.17
N ASN A 70 -14.06 4.43 -13.37
CA ASN A 70 -14.69 5.31 -14.36
C ASN A 70 -15.96 5.95 -13.84
N ARG A 71 -16.86 5.16 -13.23
CA ARG A 71 -18.15 5.64 -12.74
C ARG A 71 -17.96 6.67 -11.61
N ALA A 72 -17.16 6.35 -10.60
CA ALA A 72 -16.93 7.24 -9.46
C ALA A 72 -16.30 8.58 -9.87
N ALA A 73 -15.28 8.54 -10.74
CA ALA A 73 -14.62 9.74 -11.21
C ALA A 73 -15.53 10.62 -12.07
N ASN A 74 -16.34 10.02 -12.96
CA ASN A 74 -17.29 10.74 -13.82
C ASN A 74 -18.48 11.31 -13.03
N GLU A 75 -18.86 10.69 -11.91
CA GLU A 75 -19.83 11.25 -10.96
C GLU A 75 -19.26 12.39 -10.10
N GLY A 76 -17.96 12.70 -10.24
CA GLY A 76 -17.31 13.83 -9.58
C GLY A 76 -16.72 13.52 -8.21
N TYR A 77 -16.52 12.24 -7.87
CA TYR A 77 -15.84 11.84 -6.64
C TYR A 77 -14.34 11.70 -6.83
N ASN A 78 -13.57 11.98 -5.78
CA ASN A 78 -12.16 11.65 -5.72
C ASN A 78 -11.99 10.14 -5.50
N VAL A 79 -11.04 9.52 -6.17
CA VAL A 79 -10.90 8.05 -6.19
C VAL A 79 -9.47 7.62 -5.90
N ILE A 80 -9.32 6.60 -5.06
CA ILE A 80 -8.09 5.82 -4.84
C ILE A 80 -8.34 4.39 -5.31
N LEU A 81 -7.42 3.82 -6.09
CA LEU A 81 -7.50 2.44 -6.58
C LEU A 81 -6.66 1.49 -5.71
N SER A 82 -7.26 0.39 -5.26
CA SER A 82 -6.54 -0.67 -4.52
C SER A 82 -6.81 -2.08 -5.05
N SER A 83 -7.94 -2.26 -5.74
CA SER A 83 -8.44 -3.56 -6.19
C SER A 83 -7.40 -4.46 -6.90
N PRO A 84 -6.61 -3.99 -7.88
CA PRO A 84 -5.63 -4.86 -8.55
C PRO A 84 -4.36 -5.12 -7.72
N TRP A 85 -4.19 -4.48 -6.55
CA TRP A 85 -2.96 -4.48 -5.75
C TRP A 85 -3.13 -5.10 -4.36
N TYR A 86 -3.89 -6.19 -4.29
CA TYR A 86 -4.03 -7.02 -3.09
C TYR A 86 -2.84 -7.98 -2.94
N LEU A 87 -1.81 -7.56 -2.20
CA LEU A 87 -0.56 -8.28 -2.00
C LEU A 87 -0.68 -9.49 -1.06
N ASN A 88 -1.77 -9.58 -0.30
CA ASN A 88 -2.10 -10.73 0.56
C ASN A 88 -2.46 -11.96 -0.28
N TYR A 89 -2.99 -11.79 -1.48
CA TYR A 89 -3.23 -12.88 -2.42
C TYR A 89 -1.92 -13.33 -3.05
N ILE A 90 -1.29 -14.32 -2.41
CA ILE A 90 -0.06 -14.93 -2.90
C ILE A 90 -0.37 -16.01 -3.95
N SER A 91 0.45 -16.07 -4.98
CA SER A 91 0.39 -17.10 -6.02
C SER A 91 1.80 -17.53 -6.42
N TYR A 92 1.94 -18.77 -6.86
CA TYR A 92 3.25 -19.25 -7.30
C TYR A 92 3.63 -18.61 -8.65
N GLY A 93 4.85 -18.09 -8.75
CA GLY A 93 5.39 -17.62 -10.02
C GLY A 93 5.56 -18.80 -10.99
N LYS A 94 4.79 -18.85 -12.08
CA LYS A 94 4.99 -19.85 -13.12
C LYS A 94 6.10 -19.42 -14.09
N TYR A 95 6.83 -20.41 -14.59
CA TYR A 95 7.80 -20.24 -15.66
C TYR A 95 7.04 -20.04 -16.98
N ASN A 96 7.27 -18.94 -17.67
CA ASN A 96 6.84 -18.85 -19.07
C ASN A 96 7.90 -19.57 -19.94
N THR A 97 7.51 -20.65 -20.60
CA THR A 97 8.38 -21.44 -21.49
C THR A 97 8.87 -20.64 -22.69
N ASP A 98 8.18 -19.57 -23.07
CA ASP A 98 8.47 -18.79 -24.26
C ASP A 98 9.42 -17.61 -23.98
N THR A 99 9.46 -17.12 -22.73
CA THR A 99 10.26 -15.93 -22.37
C THR A 99 11.31 -16.18 -21.28
N SER A 100 11.39 -17.39 -20.71
CA SER A 100 12.31 -17.73 -19.61
C SER A 100 12.14 -16.88 -18.35
N VAL A 101 11.02 -16.17 -18.23
CA VAL A 101 10.79 -15.23 -17.15
C VAL A 101 10.06 -15.91 -16.00
N MET A 102 10.56 -15.69 -14.78
CA MET A 102 10.02 -16.21 -13.54
C MET A 102 9.43 -15.05 -12.73
N ASN A 103 8.19 -15.23 -12.28
CA ASN A 103 7.43 -14.40 -11.31
C ASN A 103 6.25 -13.60 -11.88
N LEU A 104 5.13 -14.30 -12.08
CA LEU A 104 3.81 -13.73 -12.44
C LEU A 104 3.29 -12.66 -11.46
N GLU A 105 3.66 -12.72 -10.18
CA GLU A 105 3.12 -11.79 -9.20
C GLU A 105 3.64 -10.37 -9.40
N PHE A 106 4.92 -10.23 -9.76
CA PHE A 106 5.47 -8.93 -10.13
C PHE A 106 4.74 -8.33 -11.35
N PHE A 107 4.62 -9.10 -12.43
CA PHE A 107 3.95 -8.64 -13.65
C PHE A 107 2.50 -8.27 -13.39
N LYS A 108 1.77 -9.11 -12.64
CA LYS A 108 0.39 -8.85 -12.25
C LYS A 108 0.21 -7.44 -11.67
N TYR A 109 1.11 -6.99 -10.80
CA TYR A 109 0.98 -5.68 -10.16
C TYR A 109 1.54 -4.54 -11.02
N TYR A 110 2.64 -4.78 -11.75
CA TYR A 110 3.34 -3.77 -12.53
C TYR A 110 2.64 -3.40 -13.85
N GLU A 111 1.96 -4.38 -14.47
CA GLU A 111 1.29 -4.21 -15.77
C GLU A 111 -0.08 -3.53 -15.68
N VAL A 112 -0.57 -3.32 -14.46
CA VAL A 112 -1.78 -2.54 -14.20
C VAL A 112 -1.52 -1.11 -14.65
N GLU A 113 -2.26 -0.65 -15.65
CA GLU A 113 -2.32 0.76 -16.03
C GLU A 113 -3.71 1.30 -15.66
N PRO A 114 -3.85 2.02 -14.52
CA PRO A 114 -5.16 2.44 -13.99
C PRO A 114 -5.99 3.24 -14.99
N LEU A 115 -5.33 3.98 -15.89
CA LEU A 115 -5.99 4.89 -16.83
C LEU A 115 -6.18 4.28 -18.23
N ARG A 116 -5.78 3.02 -18.45
CA ARG A 116 -5.82 2.35 -19.76
C ARG A 116 -7.21 2.34 -20.39
N HIS A 117 -8.23 2.12 -19.57
CA HIS A 117 -9.63 2.03 -19.99
C HIS A 117 -10.46 3.19 -19.42
N PHE A 118 -9.82 4.31 -19.08
CA PHE A 118 -10.53 5.47 -18.58
C PHE A 118 -11.26 6.20 -19.71
N SER A 119 -12.58 6.38 -19.57
CA SER A 119 -13.48 6.99 -20.55
C SER A 119 -14.26 8.14 -19.91
N GLY A 120 -13.54 9.19 -19.49
CA GLY A 120 -14.11 10.38 -18.85
C GLY A 120 -13.46 11.67 -19.35
N SER A 121 -13.93 12.81 -18.85
CA SER A 121 -13.33 14.11 -19.15
C SER A 121 -11.94 14.26 -18.49
N SER A 122 -11.18 15.28 -18.89
CA SER A 122 -9.89 15.58 -18.26
C SER A 122 -10.06 15.91 -16.78
N GLU A 123 -11.14 16.61 -16.42
CA GLU A 123 -11.49 16.95 -15.04
C GLU A 123 -11.86 15.70 -14.23
N ALA A 124 -12.58 14.75 -14.83
CA ALA A 124 -12.88 13.47 -14.20
C ALA A 124 -11.59 12.66 -13.97
N LYS A 125 -10.68 12.66 -14.95
CA LYS A 125 -9.36 12.01 -14.83
C LYS A 125 -8.56 12.57 -13.66
N GLU A 126 -8.61 13.88 -13.43
CA GLU A 126 -7.94 14.53 -12.30
C GLU A 126 -8.47 14.12 -10.92
N ARG A 127 -9.66 13.51 -10.85
CA ARG A 127 -10.20 12.98 -9.60
C ARG A 127 -9.59 11.65 -9.19
N ILE A 128 -8.82 11.00 -10.07
CA ILE A 128 -8.08 9.78 -9.75
C ILE A 128 -6.79 10.18 -9.05
N LEU A 129 -6.75 10.01 -7.72
CA LEU A 129 -5.67 10.52 -6.87
C LEU A 129 -4.42 9.63 -6.87
N GLY A 130 -4.59 8.35 -7.20
CA GLY A 130 -3.52 7.36 -7.18
C GLY A 130 -4.03 6.02 -6.71
N GLY A 131 -3.22 5.33 -5.89
CA GLY A 131 -3.52 3.98 -5.48
C GLY A 131 -2.79 3.48 -4.26
N GLU A 132 -3.20 2.29 -3.83
CA GLU A 132 -2.71 1.64 -2.62
C GLU A 132 -2.45 0.16 -2.84
N ALA A 133 -1.29 -0.29 -2.36
CA ALA A 133 -0.98 -1.70 -2.24
C ALA A 133 -1.47 -2.21 -0.87
N CYS A 134 -2.42 -3.12 -0.87
CA CYS A 134 -3.04 -3.63 0.35
C CYS A 134 -2.43 -4.97 0.75
N LEU A 135 -2.03 -5.10 2.02
CA LEU A 135 -1.61 -6.36 2.62
C LEU A 135 -2.48 -6.65 3.84
N TRP A 136 -3.58 -7.37 3.61
CA TRP A 136 -4.51 -7.79 4.66
C TRP A 136 -3.89 -8.81 5.63
N GLY A 137 -4.33 -8.76 6.88
CA GLY A 137 -3.65 -9.34 8.04
C GLY A 137 -3.97 -10.82 8.34
N GLU A 138 -4.87 -11.47 7.61
CA GLU A 138 -5.38 -12.82 7.97
C GLU A 138 -4.26 -13.87 8.03
N PHE A 139 -3.26 -13.73 7.16
CA PHE A 139 -2.11 -14.63 7.07
C PHE A 139 -0.77 -13.87 7.20
N VAL A 140 -0.81 -12.67 7.79
CA VAL A 140 0.34 -11.77 7.86
C VAL A 140 0.59 -11.34 9.30
N ASP A 141 1.82 -11.53 9.76
CA ASP A 141 2.27 -11.11 11.08
C ASP A 141 3.74 -10.67 11.05
N GLY A 142 4.33 -10.42 12.23
CA GLY A 142 5.72 -10.00 12.35
C GLY A 142 6.74 -10.97 11.74
N THR A 143 6.38 -12.23 11.49
CA THR A 143 7.28 -13.24 10.92
C THR A 143 7.41 -13.12 9.40
N ASN A 144 6.40 -12.57 8.72
CA ASN A 144 6.32 -12.61 7.26
C ASN A 144 5.92 -11.29 6.59
N LEU A 145 5.57 -10.25 7.36
CA LEU A 145 5.08 -8.97 6.82
C LEU A 145 6.04 -8.35 5.81
N LEU A 146 7.31 -8.18 6.20
CA LEU A 146 8.28 -7.47 5.36
C LEU A 146 8.66 -8.26 4.11
N SER A 147 8.80 -9.58 4.23
CA SER A 147 9.13 -10.45 3.09
C SER A 147 7.97 -10.61 2.12
N ARG A 148 6.72 -10.60 2.60
CA ARG A 148 5.53 -10.60 1.74
C ARG A 148 5.33 -9.25 1.04
N PHE A 149 5.49 -8.15 1.77
CA PHE A 149 5.26 -6.82 1.24
C PHE A 149 6.34 -6.41 0.22
N TRP A 150 7.62 -6.62 0.56
CA TRP A 150 8.75 -6.23 -0.29
C TRP A 150 9.33 -7.44 -1.03
N PRO A 151 9.61 -7.33 -2.35
CA PRO A 151 9.60 -6.11 -3.15
C PRO A 151 8.30 -5.87 -3.95
N LYS A 152 7.23 -6.64 -3.72
CA LYS A 152 5.97 -6.53 -4.47
C LYS A 152 5.40 -5.11 -4.47
N ALA A 153 5.38 -4.46 -3.31
CA ALA A 153 4.92 -3.07 -3.18
C ALA A 153 5.76 -2.07 -3.99
N ALA A 154 7.04 -2.35 -4.27
CA ALA A 154 7.86 -1.47 -5.11
C ALA A 154 7.42 -1.49 -6.59
N ALA A 155 6.82 -2.59 -7.06
CA ALA A 155 6.20 -2.64 -8.39
C ALA A 155 5.01 -1.68 -8.49
N VAL A 156 4.15 -1.69 -7.48
CA VAL A 156 3.00 -0.78 -7.38
C VAL A 156 3.48 0.67 -7.26
N ALA A 157 4.51 0.91 -6.44
CA ALA A 157 5.09 2.23 -6.28
C ALA A 157 5.66 2.78 -7.60
N GLU A 158 6.35 1.96 -8.41
CA GLU A 158 6.88 2.42 -9.70
C GLU A 158 5.75 2.77 -10.67
N ARG A 159 4.66 2.00 -10.71
CA ARG A 159 3.47 2.29 -11.51
C ARG A 159 2.78 3.58 -11.10
N LEU A 160 2.68 3.85 -9.81
CA LEU A 160 2.03 5.06 -9.29
C LEU A 160 2.92 6.30 -9.37
N TRP A 161 4.24 6.13 -9.44
CA TRP A 161 5.18 7.26 -9.49
C TRP A 161 5.64 7.63 -10.90
N SER A 162 5.86 6.63 -11.76
CA SER A 162 6.49 6.83 -13.06
C SER A 162 5.48 7.21 -14.13
N ALA A 163 5.97 7.76 -15.25
CA ALA A 163 5.13 8.02 -16.41
C ALA A 163 4.53 6.70 -16.94
N ALA A 164 3.30 6.77 -17.48
CA ALA A 164 2.60 5.60 -18.03
C ALA A 164 3.38 4.87 -19.15
N SER A 165 4.28 5.58 -19.85
CA SER A 165 5.18 5.01 -20.86
C SER A 165 6.27 4.11 -20.29
N ILE A 166 6.56 4.18 -18.99
CA ILE A 166 7.47 3.26 -18.30
C ILE A 166 6.66 2.01 -17.93
N ASN A 167 6.62 1.07 -18.88
CA ASN A 167 5.79 -0.13 -18.76
C ASN A 167 6.47 -1.41 -19.28
N ASN A 168 7.78 -1.35 -19.55
CA ASN A 168 8.54 -2.55 -19.92
C ASN A 168 8.77 -3.43 -18.68
N SER A 169 7.95 -4.46 -18.56
CA SER A 169 8.01 -5.49 -17.52
C SER A 169 9.37 -6.20 -17.44
N GLU A 170 10.01 -6.50 -18.58
CA GLU A 170 11.28 -7.24 -18.64
C GLU A 170 12.46 -6.41 -18.13
N ASP A 171 12.50 -5.12 -18.43
CA ASP A 171 13.49 -4.19 -17.85
C ASP A 171 13.24 -3.96 -16.35
N ALA A 172 11.96 -3.78 -15.99
CA ALA A 172 11.57 -3.45 -14.62
C ALA A 172 11.93 -4.54 -13.61
N GLN A 173 11.81 -5.83 -13.95
CA GLN A 173 12.22 -6.92 -13.06
C GLN A 173 13.72 -6.87 -12.72
N PHE A 174 14.61 -6.54 -13.66
CA PHE A 174 16.05 -6.47 -13.38
C PHE A 174 16.39 -5.28 -12.50
N ARG A 175 15.78 -4.11 -12.76
CA ARG A 175 15.92 -2.93 -11.89
C ARG A 175 15.35 -3.19 -10.49
N LEU A 176 14.24 -3.93 -10.41
CA LEU A 176 13.62 -4.31 -9.14
C LEU A 176 14.51 -5.28 -8.35
N ASP A 177 15.23 -6.20 -8.99
CA ASP A 177 16.14 -7.12 -8.30
C ASP A 177 17.31 -6.36 -7.66
N VAL A 178 17.87 -5.39 -8.40
CA VAL A 178 18.88 -4.46 -7.87
C VAL A 178 18.30 -3.60 -6.73
N HIS A 179 17.05 -3.14 -6.85
CA HIS A 179 16.38 -2.41 -5.78
C HIS A 179 16.14 -3.28 -4.54
N ARG A 180 15.74 -4.53 -4.71
CA ARG A 180 15.56 -5.51 -3.65
C ARG A 180 16.88 -5.75 -2.90
N CYS A 181 18.01 -5.88 -3.60
CA CYS A 181 19.31 -5.95 -2.93
C CYS A 181 19.64 -4.66 -2.14
N ARG A 182 19.23 -3.47 -2.63
CA ARG A 182 19.34 -2.22 -1.86
C ARG A 182 18.46 -2.22 -0.60
N LEU A 183 17.26 -2.81 -0.65
CA LEU A 183 16.38 -2.97 0.52
C LEU A 183 17.01 -3.92 1.55
N LEU A 184 17.57 -5.05 1.09
CA LEU A 184 18.27 -5.99 1.98
C LEU A 184 19.42 -5.32 2.72
N ARG A 185 20.26 -4.54 2.04
CA ARG A 185 21.37 -3.77 2.67
C ARG A 185 20.90 -2.71 3.66
N ARG A 186 19.63 -2.31 3.61
CA ARG A 186 18.99 -1.37 4.55
C ARG A 186 18.24 -2.09 5.69
N GLY A 187 18.43 -3.41 5.84
CA GLY A 187 17.79 -4.20 6.88
C GLY A 187 16.35 -4.60 6.59
N ILE A 188 15.84 -4.40 5.37
CA ILE A 188 14.49 -4.83 4.98
C ILE A 188 14.59 -6.21 4.33
N PRO A 189 14.04 -7.28 4.94
CA PRO A 189 14.17 -8.66 4.43
C PRO A 189 13.25 -8.93 3.23
N ALA A 190 13.48 -8.23 2.12
CA ALA A 190 12.70 -8.36 0.89
C ALA A 190 12.95 -9.71 0.20
N GLN A 191 11.87 -10.38 -0.22
CA GLN A 191 11.94 -11.71 -0.82
C GLN A 191 12.53 -11.72 -2.25
N PRO A 192 13.01 -12.90 -2.70
CA PRO A 192 12.94 -13.42 -4.06
C PRO A 192 12.24 -12.62 -5.15
N ILE A 193 12.86 -12.24 -6.26
CA ILE A 193 12.07 -12.08 -7.51
C ILE A 193 12.63 -12.92 -8.66
N LEU A 194 13.95 -12.97 -8.79
CA LEU A 194 14.66 -13.77 -9.77
C LEU A 194 15.54 -14.81 -9.08
N ASN A 195 16.02 -15.79 -9.85
CA ASN A 195 17.13 -16.63 -9.45
C ASN A 195 18.41 -15.78 -9.39
N GLY A 196 19.17 -15.90 -8.31
CA GLY A 196 20.40 -15.15 -8.14
C GLY A 196 20.75 -14.93 -6.68
N TYR A 197 21.71 -14.05 -6.45
CA TYR A 197 22.15 -13.65 -5.11
C TYR A 197 22.47 -12.16 -5.11
N CYS A 198 22.31 -11.52 -3.95
CA CYS A 198 22.77 -10.16 -3.75
C CYS A 198 24.24 -10.17 -3.37
N GLY A 199 25.10 -9.85 -4.33
CA GLY A 199 26.54 -9.67 -4.06
C GLY A 199 26.84 -8.36 -3.31
N ASN A 200 28.05 -8.27 -2.78
CA ASN A 200 28.61 -7.04 -2.18
C ASN A 200 29.08 -6.03 -3.24
N TYR A 201 28.81 -6.24 -4.53
CA TYR A 201 29.32 -5.37 -5.59
C TYR A 201 28.80 -3.95 -5.44
N ASP A 202 29.75 -3.12 -5.02
CA ASP A 202 29.75 -1.68 -4.83
C ASP A 202 28.98 -0.94 -5.93
N LEU A 203 27.79 -0.44 -5.57
CA LEU A 203 27.22 0.74 -6.23
C LEU A 203 28.00 1.98 -5.75
N GLY A 204 29.31 2.04 -6.01
CA GLY A 204 30.16 3.22 -5.76
C GLY A 204 30.11 3.79 -4.33
N MET A 205 29.61 3.06 -3.34
CA MET A 205 29.60 3.50 -1.96
C MET A 205 31.00 3.28 -1.40
N SER A 206 31.74 4.37 -1.18
CA SER A 206 33.03 4.33 -0.50
C SER A 206 32.95 3.44 0.75
N LYS A 207 33.93 2.52 0.89
CA LYS A 207 34.16 1.67 2.08
C LYS A 207 34.08 2.43 3.41
N SER A 208 34.29 3.75 3.41
CA SER A 208 34.16 4.61 4.59
C SER A 208 32.74 4.70 5.17
N MET A 209 31.70 4.34 4.41
CA MET A 209 30.30 4.40 4.86
C MET A 209 29.79 3.06 5.42
N ILE A 210 30.51 1.96 5.16
CA ILE A 210 30.21 0.61 5.68
C ILE A 210 30.54 0.52 7.17
N ASN A 211 31.54 1.27 7.64
CA ASN A 211 31.95 1.32 9.04
C ASN A 211 31.16 2.34 9.88
N HIS A 212 30.04 2.86 9.38
CA HIS A 212 29.19 3.73 10.19
C HIS A 212 28.49 2.88 11.27
N PRO A 213 28.52 3.26 12.56
CA PRO A 213 27.97 2.45 13.67
C PRO A 213 26.45 2.16 13.59
N LEU A 214 25.74 2.73 12.61
CA LEU A 214 24.32 2.46 12.33
C LEU A 214 24.07 1.35 11.29
N PHE A 215 25.11 0.88 10.58
CA PHE A 215 25.01 -0.10 9.48
C PHE A 215 26.01 -1.25 9.61
N ASN A 216 26.55 -1.48 10.81
CA ASN A 216 27.42 -2.61 11.05
C ASN A 216 26.59 -3.90 11.21
N TYR A 217 26.65 -4.78 10.21
CA TYR A 217 25.98 -6.09 10.20
C TYR A 217 26.59 -7.09 11.19
N ASP A 218 27.71 -6.76 11.82
CA ASP A 218 28.37 -7.59 12.85
C ASP A 218 27.96 -7.22 14.29
N ASN A 219 26.89 -6.44 14.50
CA ASN A 219 26.46 -6.09 15.86
C ASN A 219 25.70 -7.28 16.51
N PRO A 220 26.26 -7.94 17.55
CA PRO A 220 25.65 -9.10 18.16
C PRO A 220 24.60 -8.64 19.18
N ILE A 221 23.46 -8.10 18.69
CA ILE A 221 22.35 -7.67 19.56
C ILE A 221 21.40 -8.84 19.88
N TRP A 222 21.61 -10.03 19.29
CA TRP A 222 20.79 -11.22 19.56
C TRP A 222 21.47 -12.29 20.42
N THR A 223 22.68 -12.03 20.94
CA THR A 223 23.33 -12.94 21.90
C THR A 223 23.32 -12.34 23.30
N GLU A 224 22.49 -12.96 24.14
CA GLU A 224 22.47 -12.94 25.61
C GLU A 224 21.72 -11.79 26.34
N THR A 225 20.54 -12.17 26.86
CA THR A 225 20.05 -11.99 28.24
C THR A 225 20.60 -10.82 29.08
N ILE A 226 19.73 -9.87 29.47
CA ILE A 226 19.54 -9.36 30.85
C ILE A 226 18.42 -8.28 30.88
N ALA A 227 17.54 -8.38 31.87
CA ALA A 227 16.39 -7.52 32.18
C ALA A 227 16.81 -6.14 32.81
N PRO A 228 15.88 -5.19 33.02
CA PRO A 228 16.12 -3.75 32.92
C PRO A 228 16.65 -3.08 34.21
N SER A 229 17.40 -1.99 34.08
CA SER A 229 17.53 -1.01 35.17
C SER A 229 17.93 0.41 34.70
N SER A 230 17.18 1.38 35.22
CA SER A 230 17.50 2.80 35.45
C SER A 230 17.61 3.78 34.27
N ALA A 231 16.74 4.78 34.35
CA ALA A 231 16.74 6.04 33.61
C ALA A 231 17.67 7.10 34.24
N ARG A 232 18.29 7.94 33.38
CA ARG A 232 18.70 9.37 33.53
C ARG A 232 19.61 9.70 32.33
N SER A 233 19.24 10.52 31.34
CA SER A 233 19.00 11.98 31.29
C SER A 233 20.28 12.86 31.27
N PHE A 234 20.25 13.85 30.37
CA PHE A 234 21.15 14.98 30.04
C PHE A 234 22.19 14.75 28.92
N ALA A 235 22.42 15.66 27.95
CA ALA A 235 21.65 16.81 27.45
C ALA A 235 22.23 17.32 26.10
N SER A 236 21.33 17.84 25.27
CA SER A 236 21.44 18.97 24.31
C SER A 236 22.73 19.24 23.52
N LEU A 237 22.61 19.16 22.19
CA LEU A 237 23.13 20.19 21.26
C LEU A 237 22.14 20.33 20.09
N SER A 238 21.65 21.55 19.91
CA SER A 238 20.72 21.96 18.86
C SER A 238 21.45 22.28 17.56
N SER A 239 20.97 21.77 16.42
CA SER A 239 20.64 22.61 15.25
C SER A 239 20.08 21.79 14.07
N SER A 240 18.94 22.26 13.57
CA SER A 240 18.41 22.21 12.21
C SER A 240 17.88 20.91 11.59
N SER A 241 16.64 21.07 11.08
CA SER A 241 15.99 20.46 9.91
C SER A 241 15.41 19.04 10.02
N SER A 242 14.10 19.03 10.30
CA SER A 242 13.07 18.18 9.67
C SER A 242 13.34 16.68 9.58
N SER A 243 13.05 15.98 10.68
CA SER A 243 12.65 14.57 10.66
C SER A 243 11.77 14.32 11.89
N ARG A 244 10.46 14.47 11.75
CA ARG A 244 9.50 13.93 12.73
C ARG A 244 8.90 12.66 12.15
N MET A 245 9.39 11.51 12.59
CA MET A 245 8.52 10.35 12.77
C MET A 245 9.20 9.30 13.65
N PHE A 246 8.35 8.66 14.47
CA PHE A 246 8.61 7.55 15.39
C PHE A 246 9.12 7.91 16.79
N ASN A 247 8.19 8.37 17.63
CA ASN A 247 8.19 8.05 19.04
C ASN A 247 7.12 6.97 19.30
N TYR A 248 7.54 5.86 19.90
CA TYR A 248 6.68 4.77 20.38
C TYR A 248 6.32 4.97 21.85
N LYS A 249 5.03 4.78 22.17
CA LYS A 249 4.34 4.45 23.46
C LYS A 249 2.90 4.98 23.34
N LEU A 250 1.80 4.34 23.73
CA LEU A 250 1.50 3.21 24.62
C LEU A 250 0.05 2.74 24.33
N TYR A 251 -0.20 1.44 24.46
CA TYR A 251 -1.45 0.68 24.66
C TYR A 251 -2.80 1.42 24.94
N HIS A 252 -3.87 1.03 24.21
CA HIS A 252 -5.13 0.45 24.77
C HIS A 252 -6.09 -0.01 23.66
N ILE A 253 -6.87 -1.04 23.99
CA ILE A 253 -7.75 -1.88 23.16
C ILE A 253 -8.87 -1.10 22.46
N VAL A 254 -8.90 -1.16 21.12
CA VAL A 254 -10.08 -1.34 20.27
C VAL A 254 -9.58 -2.19 19.09
N TYR A 255 -10.32 -3.25 18.71
CA TYR A 255 -10.04 -4.02 17.48
C TYR A 255 -10.14 -3.07 16.27
N LEU A 256 -9.03 -2.43 15.92
CA LEU A 256 -8.85 -1.78 14.63
C LEU A 256 -8.18 -2.81 13.73
N ILE A 257 -8.83 -3.11 12.61
CA ILE A 257 -8.25 -3.83 11.49
C ILE A 257 -6.94 -3.11 11.14
N LEU A 258 -5.81 -3.74 11.45
CA LEU A 258 -4.47 -3.20 11.24
C LEU A 258 -4.12 -3.38 9.76
N SER A 259 -4.80 -2.63 8.90
CA SER A 259 -4.38 -2.43 7.52
C SER A 259 -3.25 -1.40 7.55
N LEU A 260 -2.01 -1.85 7.35
CA LEU A 260 -0.89 -0.94 7.07
C LEU A 260 -1.08 -0.41 5.65
N PHE A 261 -1.77 0.74 5.54
CA PHE A 261 -1.93 1.44 4.28
C PHE A 261 -0.66 2.21 3.95
N PHE A 262 -0.02 1.87 2.83
CA PHE A 262 0.96 2.74 2.19
C PHE A 262 0.27 3.46 1.05
N VAL A 263 -0.14 4.71 1.30
CA VAL A 263 -0.74 5.58 0.28
C VAL A 263 0.35 6.10 -0.63
N TYR A 264 0.31 5.72 -1.90
CA TYR A 264 1.17 6.30 -2.93
C TYR A 264 0.32 7.25 -3.78
N PHE A 265 0.58 8.54 -3.65
CA PHE A 265 -0.04 9.56 -4.51
C PHE A 265 0.58 9.52 -5.90
N CYS A 266 -0.25 9.54 -6.93
CA CYS A 266 0.23 9.71 -8.30
C CYS A 266 0.93 11.06 -8.43
N ARG A 267 2.16 11.07 -8.96
CA ARG A 267 2.83 12.32 -9.32
C ARG A 267 2.23 12.80 -10.64
N LYS A 268 1.50 13.92 -10.60
CA LYS A 268 0.99 14.63 -11.78
C LYS A 268 2.13 15.09 -12.68
#